data_AF-A0A364N850-F1
#
_entry.id   AF-A0A364N850-F1
#
_cell.length_a   1.000
_cell.length_b   1.000
_cell.length_c   1.000
_cell.angle_alpha   90.00
_cell.angle_beta   90.00
_cell.angle_gamma   90.00
#
_symmetry.space_group_name_H-M   'P 1'
#
loop_
_entity.id
_entity.type
_entity.pdbx_description
1 polymer ?
#
loop_
_entity_poly.entity_id
_entity_poly.type
_entity_poly.pdbx_seq_one_letter_code
_entity_poly.pdbx_strand_id
1 'polypeptide(L)'
;MAPKAKTPDLPRPATPSARDNSPELGSPSDITQYNQKTGRPVRKSAGKIKKVAGYVDFEDDDGDFGPLTTDESDQEDDEDMQPRSRGDVKKKSKKEASRKRKRSPSPPSPHLEPVIYDQELEELTDNEEGGSFHRNTPKKPPMTLQFNVPLGFHGPLFVKLDRSLIENNEQGTRHDMKPSKHKKSGTTSPQSNHKASKRPKGFTDLPPELRNTIYGYLFARKDKDQRLRIPVSRRSSAGALAKSAQFLRTCKLVHNEGCSILYGENTFSFHRHYDTRGPFWEVVPKEIGYQDVLHFLKMIGPENIQYLRDIKWVFDDAHPRDTPYHGSNEKRRYLNDEYLLNCLRILRDAKLRKISMFFGGRRQLQRSDIKFLGYLEQVKADDVVQIPDQYYSSRDKISPLAWPRLRDAMKRKERLYTEE
;
A
#
# COMPACT_ATOMS: atom_id res chain seq x y z
N MET A 1 5.37 -65.86 -30.77
CA MET A 1 5.31 -64.99 -31.97
C MET A 1 4.02 -64.21 -31.91
N ALA A 2 4.08 -62.91 -31.61
CA ALA A 2 2.92 -62.04 -31.45
C ALA A 2 2.81 -61.08 -32.66
N PRO A 3 1.61 -60.81 -33.20
CA PRO A 3 1.47 -59.97 -34.38
C PRO A 3 1.64 -58.48 -34.03
N LYS A 4 2.46 -57.79 -34.84
CA LYS A 4 2.69 -56.34 -34.79
C LYS A 4 1.42 -55.59 -35.18
N ALA A 5 0.93 -54.73 -34.27
CA ALA A 5 -0.14 -53.78 -34.56
C ALA A 5 0.35 -52.68 -35.52
N LYS A 6 -0.42 -52.43 -36.59
CA LYS A 6 -0.22 -51.35 -37.56
C LYS A 6 -0.67 -50.02 -36.96
N THR A 7 0.21 -49.02 -36.99
CA THR A 7 -0.07 -47.62 -36.72
C THR A 7 -1.01 -47.05 -37.80
N PRO A 8 -2.03 -46.25 -37.45
CA PRO A 8 -2.84 -45.54 -38.44
C PRO A 8 -2.15 -44.25 -38.90
N ASP A 9 -2.09 -44.05 -40.22
CA ASP A 9 -1.58 -42.85 -40.87
C ASP A 9 -2.45 -41.62 -40.56
N LEU A 10 -1.80 -40.52 -40.19
CA LEU A 10 -2.40 -39.21 -39.98
C LEU A 10 -2.78 -38.55 -41.33
N PRO A 11 -3.94 -37.88 -41.43
CA PRO A 11 -4.33 -37.19 -42.65
C PRO A 11 -3.48 -35.91 -42.87
N ARG A 12 -3.09 -35.70 -44.13
CA ARG A 12 -2.42 -34.50 -44.65
C ARG A 12 -3.27 -33.24 -44.41
N PRO A 13 -2.68 -32.10 -44.01
CA PRO A 13 -3.41 -30.85 -43.89
C PRO A 13 -3.83 -30.34 -45.26
N ALA A 14 -5.14 -30.11 -45.42
CA ALA A 14 -5.71 -29.47 -46.59
C ALA A 14 -5.25 -28.00 -46.67
N THR A 15 -4.88 -27.56 -47.86
CA THR A 15 -4.65 -26.15 -48.20
C THR A 15 -5.90 -25.31 -47.92
N PRO A 16 -5.77 -24.08 -47.39
CA PRO A 16 -6.92 -23.27 -47.03
C PRO A 16 -7.63 -22.79 -48.31
N SER A 17 -8.82 -23.35 -48.55
CA SER A 17 -9.79 -22.80 -49.50
C SER A 17 -10.21 -21.41 -49.04
N ALA A 18 -10.24 -20.46 -49.98
CA ALA A 18 -10.76 -19.11 -49.79
C ALA A 18 -12.10 -19.15 -49.06
N ARG A 19 -12.11 -18.65 -47.81
CA ARG A 19 -13.32 -18.43 -47.04
C ARG A 19 -13.94 -17.14 -47.52
N ASP A 20 -15.14 -17.25 -48.09
CA ASP A 20 -16.03 -16.13 -48.32
C ASP A 20 -16.26 -15.39 -46.99
N ASN A 21 -16.03 -14.08 -47.05
CA ASN A 21 -16.04 -13.19 -45.90
C ASN A 21 -17.47 -13.02 -45.37
N SER A 22 -17.63 -13.26 -44.07
CA SER A 22 -18.87 -13.00 -43.33
C SER A 22 -19.09 -11.49 -43.19
N PRO A 23 -20.29 -10.96 -43.46
CA PRO A 23 -20.58 -9.52 -43.50
C PRO A 23 -20.66 -8.84 -42.12
N GLU A 24 -20.54 -9.58 -41.01
CA GLU A 24 -20.61 -9.03 -39.65
C GLU A 24 -19.27 -8.53 -39.10
N LEU A 25 -18.15 -8.78 -39.82
CA LEU A 25 -16.86 -8.20 -39.51
C LEU A 25 -16.62 -7.05 -40.47
N GLY A 26 -16.69 -5.83 -39.93
CA GLY A 26 -16.63 -4.56 -40.68
C GLY A 26 -15.56 -4.53 -41.78
N SER A 27 -15.88 -3.75 -42.82
CA SER A 27 -15.14 -3.61 -44.07
C SER A 27 -13.61 -3.65 -43.91
N PRO A 28 -12.86 -4.41 -44.74
CA PRO A 28 -11.41 -4.57 -44.67
C PRO A 28 -10.60 -3.30 -45.03
N SER A 29 -11.23 -2.12 -45.05
CA SER A 29 -10.61 -0.85 -45.42
C SER A 29 -9.84 -0.14 -44.29
N ASP A 30 -9.86 -0.66 -43.07
CA ASP A 30 -9.08 -0.11 -41.94
C ASP A 30 -7.70 -0.77 -41.79
N ILE A 31 -6.92 -0.73 -42.87
CA ILE A 31 -5.49 -0.95 -42.78
C ILE A 31 -4.90 0.24 -41.99
N THR A 32 -4.37 -0.06 -40.80
CA THR A 32 -3.63 0.90 -39.98
C THR A 32 -2.53 1.54 -40.83
N GLN A 33 -2.67 2.81 -41.19
CA GLN A 33 -1.64 3.51 -41.94
C GLN A 33 -0.46 3.79 -41.03
N TYR A 34 0.74 3.41 -41.45
CA TYR A 34 1.97 3.71 -40.73
C TYR A 34 2.71 4.86 -41.41
N ASN A 35 3.26 5.78 -40.62
CA ASN A 35 4.10 6.85 -41.14
C ASN A 35 5.42 6.25 -41.62
N GLN A 36 5.70 6.32 -42.94
CA GLN A 36 6.86 5.67 -43.54
C GLN A 36 8.22 6.13 -42.98
N LYS A 37 8.31 7.35 -42.42
CA LYS A 37 9.56 7.86 -41.85
C LYS A 37 9.79 7.47 -40.40
N THR A 38 8.73 7.19 -39.65
CA THR A 38 8.82 6.94 -38.19
C THR A 38 8.32 5.56 -37.77
N GLY A 39 7.70 4.81 -38.68
CA GLY A 39 7.12 3.49 -38.41
C GLY A 39 5.93 3.51 -37.45
N ARG A 40 5.39 4.69 -37.12
CA ARG A 40 4.32 4.83 -36.12
C ARG A 40 2.94 4.81 -36.78
N PRO A 41 1.94 4.15 -36.16
CA PRO A 41 0.54 4.19 -36.61
C PRO A 41 0.01 5.64 -36.66
N VAL A 42 -0.52 6.05 -37.80
CA VAL A 42 -1.17 7.34 -38.01
C VAL A 42 -2.63 7.21 -37.57
N ARG A 43 -2.99 7.84 -36.45
CA ARG A 43 -4.38 7.91 -35.99
C ARG A 43 -5.15 8.91 -36.84
N LYS A 44 -6.12 8.45 -37.63
CA LYS A 44 -6.95 9.28 -38.52
C LYS A 44 -7.85 10.31 -37.81
N SER A 45 -7.90 10.33 -36.47
CA SER A 45 -8.84 11.14 -35.67
C SER A 45 -8.20 12.14 -34.69
N ALA A 46 -6.88 12.34 -34.71
CA ALA A 46 -6.27 13.35 -33.87
C ALA A 46 -6.64 14.77 -34.37
N GLY A 47 -7.48 15.49 -33.61
CA GLY A 47 -7.78 16.91 -33.84
C GLY A 47 -8.98 17.23 -34.74
N LYS A 48 -9.65 16.22 -35.32
CA LYS A 48 -10.89 16.44 -36.09
C LYS A 48 -12.10 16.02 -35.26
N ILE A 49 -12.68 16.96 -34.52
CA ILE A 49 -14.00 16.80 -33.91
C ILE A 49 -15.01 16.76 -35.07
N LYS A 50 -15.52 15.57 -35.39
CA LYS A 50 -16.68 15.47 -36.29
C LYS A 50 -17.90 15.90 -35.49
N LYS A 51 -18.50 17.04 -35.83
CA LYS A 51 -19.83 17.41 -35.34
C LYS A 51 -20.80 16.32 -35.80
N VAL A 52 -21.37 15.60 -34.84
CA VAL A 52 -22.37 14.56 -35.10
C VAL A 52 -23.71 15.27 -35.25
N ALA A 53 -24.37 15.10 -36.40
CA ALA A 53 -25.70 15.64 -36.62
C ALA A 53 -26.68 15.04 -35.61
N GLY A 54 -27.31 15.89 -34.79
CA GLY A 54 -28.30 15.49 -33.76
C GLY A 54 -27.92 15.81 -32.32
N TYR A 55 -26.72 16.35 -32.05
CA TYR A 55 -26.39 16.93 -30.75
C TYR A 55 -26.70 18.43 -30.75
N VAL A 56 -27.52 18.86 -29.78
CA VAL A 56 -27.85 20.27 -29.53
C VAL A 56 -26.76 20.84 -28.64
N ASP A 57 -25.90 21.68 -29.22
CA ASP A 57 -24.99 22.54 -28.47
C ASP A 57 -25.84 23.68 -27.86
N PHE A 58 -25.81 23.81 -26.53
CA PHE A 58 -26.46 24.89 -25.81
C PHE A 58 -25.59 26.15 -25.92
N GLU A 59 -25.90 27.01 -26.88
CA GLU A 59 -25.46 28.41 -26.89
C GLU A 59 -26.66 29.30 -26.56
N ASP A 60 -26.49 30.05 -25.46
CA ASP A 60 -27.13 31.29 -25.03
C ASP A 60 -28.63 31.34 -24.66
N ASP A 61 -28.89 31.51 -23.35
CA ASP A 61 -29.96 32.36 -22.83
C ASP A 61 -29.37 33.26 -21.72
N ASP A 62 -29.67 34.55 -21.83
CA ASP A 62 -29.02 35.68 -21.20
C ASP A 62 -29.33 35.80 -19.70
N GLY A 63 -28.29 35.94 -18.85
CA GLY A 63 -28.54 36.25 -17.42
C GLY A 63 -27.34 36.22 -16.48
N ASP A 64 -26.44 37.18 -16.64
CA ASP A 64 -25.68 37.85 -15.55
C ASP A 64 -24.79 36.98 -14.63
N PHE A 65 -23.51 36.79 -15.01
CA PHE A 65 -22.34 36.83 -14.09
C PHE A 65 -21.03 36.72 -14.93
N GLY A 66 -20.30 37.82 -15.11
CA GLY A 66 -18.92 37.80 -15.66
C GLY A 66 -17.84 37.47 -14.59
N PRO A 67 -16.52 37.54 -14.89
CA PRO A 67 -15.86 37.85 -16.17
C PRO A 67 -14.61 36.97 -16.49
N LEU A 68 -13.96 37.32 -17.62
CA LEU A 68 -12.59 36.99 -18.07
C LEU A 68 -12.40 35.72 -18.92
N THR A 69 -12.47 35.90 -20.24
CA THR A 69 -11.27 35.85 -21.10
C THR A 69 -11.48 36.65 -22.37
N THR A 70 -10.59 37.61 -22.61
CA THR A 70 -10.53 38.44 -23.80
C THR A 70 -9.98 37.63 -24.99
N ASP A 71 -10.77 37.68 -26.04
CA ASP A 71 -10.52 37.53 -27.48
C ASP A 71 -9.06 37.50 -27.96
N GLU A 72 -8.76 36.53 -28.82
CA GLU A 72 -8.03 36.78 -30.07
C GLU A 72 -8.71 35.96 -31.18
N SER A 73 -9.47 36.66 -32.01
CA SER A 73 -9.91 36.26 -33.34
C SER A 73 -8.82 36.63 -34.36
N ASP A 74 -8.55 35.76 -35.32
CA ASP A 74 -7.94 36.15 -36.60
C ASP A 74 -8.51 35.26 -37.71
N GLN A 75 -9.24 35.92 -38.61
CA GLN A 75 -9.65 35.45 -39.93
C GLN A 75 -8.47 35.62 -40.90
N GLU A 76 -8.15 34.60 -41.67
CA GLU A 76 -7.33 34.70 -42.88
C GLU A 76 -8.26 34.62 -44.09
N ASP A 77 -8.24 35.66 -44.94
CA ASP A 77 -8.73 35.62 -46.32
C ASP A 77 -7.56 36.00 -47.25
N ASP A 78 -7.44 35.19 -48.30
CA ASP A 78 -6.38 35.17 -49.29
C ASP A 78 -6.62 36.16 -50.46
N GLU A 79 -5.48 36.60 -51.02
CA GLU A 79 -5.20 36.89 -52.44
C GLU A 79 -5.83 38.13 -53.14
N ASP A 80 -4.91 39.05 -53.52
CA ASP A 80 -4.55 39.41 -54.91
C ASP A 80 -4.53 40.90 -55.33
N MET A 81 -3.52 41.19 -56.17
CA MET A 81 -3.38 42.29 -57.15
C MET A 81 -2.77 43.67 -56.76
N GLN A 82 -1.51 43.80 -57.20
CA GLN A 82 -0.89 44.90 -57.97
C GLN A 82 -0.03 46.00 -57.31
N PRO A 83 1.04 46.44 -58.02
CA PRO A 83 2.06 47.34 -57.48
C PRO A 83 1.86 48.79 -57.95
N ARG A 84 2.23 49.78 -57.13
CA ARG A 84 3.10 50.90 -57.52
C ARG A 84 3.20 51.99 -56.45
N SER A 85 4.41 52.54 -56.43
CA SER A 85 4.78 53.91 -56.07
C SER A 85 5.46 54.15 -54.72
N ARG A 86 6.76 54.45 -54.88
CA ARG A 86 7.70 55.23 -54.08
C ARG A 86 7.10 56.12 -52.98
N GLY A 87 7.72 56.06 -51.81
CA GLY A 87 7.63 57.09 -50.79
C GLY A 87 8.31 56.67 -49.49
N ASP A 88 9.57 57.07 -49.33
CA ASP A 88 10.33 57.00 -48.07
C ASP A 88 9.57 57.63 -46.90
N VAL A 89 9.18 56.84 -45.88
CA VAL A 89 9.10 57.33 -44.50
C VAL A 89 9.42 56.21 -43.50
N LYS A 90 10.53 56.40 -42.81
CA LYS A 90 10.92 55.79 -41.52
C LYS A 90 9.71 55.43 -40.64
N LYS A 91 9.60 54.18 -40.21
CA LYS A 91 9.06 53.86 -38.87
C LYS A 91 9.70 52.60 -38.30
N LYS A 92 10.66 52.84 -37.40
CA LYS A 92 11.08 51.93 -36.34
C LYS A 92 9.85 51.55 -35.51
N SER A 93 9.46 50.28 -35.49
CA SER A 93 8.83 49.69 -34.30
C SER A 93 8.75 48.17 -34.38
N LYS A 94 9.38 47.54 -33.38
CA LYS A 94 8.91 46.37 -32.64
C LYS A 94 8.32 45.19 -33.44
N LYS A 95 9.16 44.22 -33.79
CA LYS A 95 8.77 42.79 -33.81
C LYS A 95 9.96 41.91 -33.42
N GLU A 96 10.50 42.08 -32.22
CA GLU A 96 11.15 40.94 -31.54
C GLU A 96 10.04 40.06 -30.95
N ALA A 97 9.48 39.20 -31.79
CA ALA A 97 8.61 38.13 -31.36
C ALA A 97 9.40 37.25 -30.38
N SER A 98 8.98 37.27 -29.12
CA SER A 98 9.52 36.43 -28.06
C SER A 98 9.36 34.97 -28.46
N ARG A 99 10.43 34.38 -28.99
CA ARG A 99 10.53 32.94 -29.23
C ARG A 99 10.30 32.22 -27.89
N LYS A 100 9.06 31.78 -27.67
CA LYS A 100 8.67 30.93 -26.54
C LYS A 100 9.64 29.74 -26.53
N ARG A 101 10.49 29.68 -25.50
CA ARG A 101 11.46 28.59 -25.30
C ARG A 101 10.69 27.26 -25.32
N LYS A 102 11.04 26.38 -26.24
CA LYS A 102 10.56 24.99 -26.24
C LYS A 102 10.97 24.38 -24.90
N ARG A 103 10.01 24.11 -24.01
CA ARG A 103 10.27 23.38 -22.77
C ARG A 103 10.84 22.01 -23.16
N SER A 104 11.96 21.62 -22.56
CA SER A 104 12.49 20.28 -22.73
C SER A 104 11.40 19.26 -22.35
N PRO A 105 11.23 18.17 -23.13
CA PRO A 105 10.26 17.15 -22.78
C PRO A 105 10.57 16.65 -21.37
N SER A 106 9.55 16.62 -20.51
CA SER A 106 9.67 16.08 -19.17
C SER A 106 10.32 14.70 -19.27
N PRO A 107 11.30 14.38 -18.41
CA PRO A 107 11.90 13.05 -18.41
C PRO A 107 10.78 12.00 -18.30
N PRO A 108 10.87 10.87 -19.02
CA PRO A 108 9.87 9.82 -18.96
C PRO A 108 9.67 9.46 -17.50
N SER A 109 8.41 9.48 -17.04
CA SER A 109 8.08 9.15 -15.67
C SER A 109 8.73 7.79 -15.36
N PRO A 110 9.54 7.68 -14.29
CA PRO A 110 10.16 6.41 -13.96
C PRO A 110 9.06 5.37 -13.92
N HIS A 111 9.20 4.31 -14.72
CA HIS A 111 8.28 3.18 -14.68
C HIS A 111 8.35 2.64 -13.26
N LEU A 112 7.35 2.99 -12.44
CA LEU A 112 7.20 2.41 -11.13
C LEU A 112 7.07 0.92 -11.37
N GLU A 113 8.06 0.15 -10.91
CA GLU A 113 8.01 -1.29 -10.99
C GLU A 113 6.67 -1.75 -10.38
N PRO A 114 5.96 -2.69 -11.04
CA PRO A 114 4.76 -3.24 -10.45
C PRO A 114 5.14 -3.73 -9.06
N VAL A 115 4.46 -3.24 -8.03
CA VAL A 115 4.70 -3.65 -6.64
C VAL A 115 4.50 -5.16 -6.58
N ILE A 116 5.60 -5.91 -6.58
CA ILE A 116 5.59 -7.35 -6.41
C ILE A 116 5.24 -7.57 -4.94
N TYR A 117 4.06 -8.13 -4.68
CA TYR A 117 3.55 -8.38 -3.33
C TYR A 117 4.14 -9.66 -2.71
N ASP A 118 5.30 -10.14 -3.19
CA ASP A 118 6.00 -11.25 -2.57
C ASP A 118 6.72 -10.72 -1.32
N GLN A 119 5.92 -10.54 -0.27
CA GLN A 119 6.41 -10.04 1.00
C GLN A 119 7.19 -11.18 1.66
N GLU A 120 8.52 -11.10 1.62
CA GLU A 120 9.39 -12.03 2.33
C GLU A 120 8.93 -12.08 3.80
N LEU A 121 8.43 -13.25 4.18
CA LEU A 121 8.16 -13.58 5.56
C LEU A 121 9.53 -13.66 6.23
N GLU A 122 9.78 -12.76 7.18
CA GLU A 122 10.94 -12.91 8.05
C GLU A 122 10.85 -14.28 8.70
N GLU A 123 11.94 -15.04 8.65
CA GLU A 123 12.05 -16.31 9.34
C GLU A 123 11.58 -16.11 10.79
N LEU A 124 10.67 -16.98 11.27
CA LEU A 124 10.22 -16.97 12.66
C LEU A 124 11.38 -17.42 13.55
N THR A 125 12.33 -16.51 13.82
CA THR A 125 13.48 -16.73 14.70
C THR A 125 13.17 -16.41 16.16
N ASP A 126 11.97 -15.91 16.47
CA ASP A 126 11.57 -15.61 17.84
C ASP A 126 11.46 -16.92 18.63
N ASN A 127 12.12 -16.96 19.80
CA ASN A 127 11.98 -18.05 20.76
C ASN A 127 10.49 -18.19 21.11
N GLU A 128 9.84 -19.23 20.60
CA GLU A 128 8.46 -19.61 20.93
C GLU A 128 8.28 -19.99 22.43
N GLU A 129 9.31 -19.84 23.27
CA GLU A 129 9.37 -20.32 24.65
C GLU A 129 8.79 -19.34 25.70
N GLY A 130 8.34 -18.15 25.28
CA GLY A 130 8.08 -17.02 26.19
C GLY A 130 6.70 -16.92 26.87
N GLY A 131 5.71 -17.75 26.54
CA GLY A 131 4.32 -17.62 27.03
C GLY A 131 3.98 -18.48 28.26
N SER A 132 2.95 -18.12 29.04
CA SER A 132 2.41 -18.98 30.10
C SER A 132 1.87 -20.30 29.55
N PHE A 133 1.48 -20.36 28.27
CA PHE A 133 1.13 -21.59 27.57
C PHE A 133 2.35 -22.47 27.24
N HIS A 134 3.58 -21.92 27.29
CA HIS A 134 4.85 -22.61 26.98
C HIS A 134 5.64 -23.06 28.23
N ARG A 135 4.96 -23.23 29.38
CA ARG A 135 5.53 -23.45 30.73
C ARG A 135 6.61 -24.53 30.89
N ASN A 136 6.94 -25.32 29.88
CA ASN A 136 7.85 -26.47 29.98
C ASN A 136 9.07 -26.41 29.06
N THR A 137 9.36 -25.27 28.42
CA THR A 137 10.61 -25.13 27.63
C THR A 137 11.68 -24.43 28.48
N PRO A 138 12.89 -25.02 28.60
CA PRO A 138 13.96 -24.45 29.42
C PRO A 138 14.44 -23.15 28.78
N LYS A 139 14.22 -22.01 29.46
CA LYS A 139 14.68 -20.70 29.01
C LYS A 139 16.18 -20.76 28.69
N LYS A 140 16.56 -20.50 27.44
CA LYS A 140 17.98 -20.27 27.08
C LYS A 140 18.55 -19.15 27.95
N PRO A 141 19.76 -19.31 28.51
CA PRO A 141 20.37 -18.28 29.34
C PRO A 141 20.61 -17.00 28.52
N PRO A 142 20.50 -15.81 29.14
CA PRO A 142 20.73 -14.54 28.46
C PRO A 142 22.19 -14.44 27.98
N MET A 143 22.38 -13.99 26.74
CA MET A 143 23.69 -13.71 26.17
C MET A 143 24.15 -12.31 26.60
N THR A 144 25.31 -12.23 27.27
CA THR A 144 25.91 -10.96 27.71
C THR A 144 26.97 -10.49 26.71
N LEU A 145 26.82 -9.26 26.21
CA LEU A 145 27.79 -8.60 25.36
C LEU A 145 28.44 -7.45 26.15
N GLN A 146 29.76 -7.46 26.30
CA GLN A 146 30.52 -6.40 26.98
C GLN A 146 31.38 -5.62 25.98
N PHE A 147 31.21 -4.29 25.95
CA PHE A 147 32.00 -3.39 25.11
C PHE A 147 32.89 -2.52 26.01
N ASN A 148 34.22 -2.68 25.89
CA ASN A 148 35.17 -1.81 26.58
C ASN A 148 35.51 -0.63 25.67
N VAL A 149 34.78 0.47 25.79
CA VAL A 149 35.01 1.70 25.02
C VAL A 149 36.00 2.59 25.79
N PRO A 150 37.17 2.95 25.21
CA PRO A 150 38.16 3.78 25.89
C PRO A 150 37.64 5.21 26.15
N LEU A 151 38.11 5.83 27.25
CA LEU A 151 37.79 7.22 27.59
C LEU A 151 38.23 8.15 26.44
N GLY A 152 37.28 8.91 25.88
CA GLY A 152 37.52 9.88 24.80
C GLY A 152 37.01 9.46 23.41
N PHE A 153 36.33 8.32 23.27
CA PHE A 153 35.71 7.94 22.00
C PHE A 153 34.42 8.75 21.74
N HIS A 154 34.43 9.60 20.71
CA HIS A 154 33.31 10.46 20.31
C HIS A 154 32.66 10.06 18.96
N GLY A 155 32.86 8.80 18.52
CA GLY A 155 32.33 8.29 17.25
C GLY A 155 31.10 7.38 17.43
N PRO A 156 30.37 7.10 16.35
CA PRO A 156 29.35 6.04 16.35
C PRO A 156 30.01 4.65 16.51
N LEU A 157 29.52 3.87 17.47
CA LEU A 157 29.94 2.48 17.68
C LEU A 157 29.15 1.57 16.72
N PHE A 158 29.80 1.06 15.68
CA PHE A 158 29.19 0.10 14.76
C PHE A 158 29.57 -1.33 15.18
N VAL A 159 28.59 -2.07 15.70
CA VAL A 159 28.75 -3.48 16.06
C VAL A 159 28.15 -4.33 14.94
N LYS A 160 28.99 -5.08 14.21
CA LYS A 160 28.53 -6.10 13.26
C LYS A 160 28.66 -7.47 13.93
N LEU A 161 27.52 -8.05 14.29
CA LEU A 161 27.46 -9.40 14.83
C LEU A 161 27.26 -10.36 13.67
N ASP A 162 28.25 -11.20 13.41
CA ASP A 162 28.13 -12.26 12.41
C ASP A 162 27.49 -13.49 13.06
N ARG A 163 26.50 -14.09 12.41
CA ARG A 163 25.68 -15.18 12.99
C ARG A 163 26.54 -16.42 13.31
N SER A 164 27.59 -16.64 12.53
CA SER A 164 28.59 -17.69 12.71
C SER A 164 29.42 -17.56 14.00
N LEU A 165 29.59 -16.33 14.53
CA LEU A 165 30.29 -16.08 15.80
C LEU A 165 29.43 -16.36 17.04
N ILE A 166 28.11 -16.44 16.86
CA ILE A 166 27.14 -16.70 17.94
C ILE A 166 26.90 -18.21 18.10
N GLU A 167 26.97 -18.96 17.00
CA GLU A 167 26.64 -20.39 16.98
C GLU A 167 27.83 -21.28 17.40
N ASN A 168 29.07 -20.83 17.20
CA ASN A 168 30.28 -21.57 17.58
C ASN A 168 30.89 -21.00 18.87
N ASN A 169 30.35 -21.44 20.01
CA ASN A 169 30.80 -21.05 21.34
C ASN A 169 32.10 -21.78 21.72
N GLU A 170 33.19 -21.55 20.97
CA GLU A 170 34.54 -21.97 21.36
C GLU A 170 35.35 -20.76 21.83
N GLN A 171 35.95 -20.93 23.00
CA GLN A 171 36.62 -19.90 23.77
C GLN A 171 37.74 -19.20 22.99
N GLY A 172 37.67 -17.86 22.96
CA GLY A 172 38.85 -17.04 23.13
C GLY A 172 39.70 -16.76 21.90
N THR A 173 39.18 -15.98 20.96
CA THR A 173 40.04 -15.11 20.13
C THR A 173 39.58 -13.66 20.25
N ARG A 174 40.42 -12.85 20.90
CA ARG A 174 40.22 -11.42 21.07
C ARG A 174 40.44 -10.72 19.73
N HIS A 175 39.39 -10.14 19.16
CA HIS A 175 39.48 -9.38 17.93
C HIS A 175 39.70 -7.89 18.23
N ASP A 176 40.94 -7.41 18.05
CA ASP A 176 41.25 -5.98 18.20
C ASP A 176 40.88 -5.21 16.93
N MET A 177 40.24 -4.05 17.09
CA MET A 177 39.77 -3.23 15.97
C MET A 177 40.91 -2.47 15.28
N LYS A 178 40.91 -2.47 13.95
CA LYS A 178 41.76 -1.58 13.13
C LYS A 178 41.02 -0.26 12.84
N PRO A 179 41.64 0.91 13.03
CA PRO A 179 41.00 2.20 12.77
C PRO A 179 40.76 2.43 11.27
N SER A 180 39.52 2.74 10.90
CA SER A 180 39.11 3.09 9.53
C SER A 180 39.03 4.62 9.36
N LYS A 181 39.51 5.12 8.22
CA LYS A 181 39.59 6.55 7.89
C LYS A 181 38.28 7.05 7.27
N HIS A 182 37.65 8.06 7.86
CA HIS A 182 36.42 8.68 7.37
C HIS A 182 36.68 9.87 6.42
N LYS A 183 35.83 9.99 5.38
CA LYS A 183 35.80 11.08 4.38
C LYS A 183 34.58 11.97 4.66
N LYS A 184 34.78 13.26 4.94
CA LYS A 184 33.74 14.27 5.18
C LYS A 184 33.30 14.91 3.86
N SER A 185 32.00 14.92 3.56
CA SER A 185 31.41 15.79 2.52
C SER A 185 30.46 16.79 3.18
N GLY A 186 30.84 18.06 3.19
CA GLY A 186 30.00 19.17 3.62
C GLY A 186 29.26 19.76 2.43
N THR A 187 27.95 19.94 2.57
CA THR A 187 27.09 20.58 1.56
C THR A 187 26.65 21.93 2.10
N THR A 188 27.14 23.01 1.48
CA THR A 188 26.72 24.40 1.74
C THR A 188 25.46 24.72 0.92
N SER A 189 24.45 25.28 1.58
CA SER A 189 23.21 25.77 0.94
C SER A 189 23.31 27.26 0.64
N PRO A 190 22.84 27.74 -0.54
CA PRO A 190 22.85 29.15 -0.87
C PRO A 190 21.61 29.87 -0.32
N GLN A 191 21.84 30.98 0.38
CA GLN A 191 20.80 31.93 0.78
C GLN A 191 20.39 32.77 -0.43
N SER A 192 19.10 32.78 -0.78
CA SER A 192 18.53 33.68 -1.79
C SER A 192 17.71 34.78 -1.12
N ASN A 193 18.15 36.02 -1.32
CA ASN A 193 17.43 37.24 -0.94
C ASN A 193 16.33 37.53 -1.97
N HIS A 194 15.11 37.02 -1.74
CA HIS A 194 13.93 37.43 -2.50
C HIS A 194 13.00 38.29 -1.64
N LYS A 195 12.69 39.49 -2.16
CA LYS A 195 11.70 40.42 -1.60
C LYS A 195 10.37 39.69 -1.38
N ALA A 196 9.85 39.78 -0.15
CA ALA A 196 8.69 39.07 0.31
C ALA A 196 7.40 39.57 -0.38
N SER A 197 7.00 38.97 -1.50
CA SER A 197 5.60 38.99 -1.91
C SER A 197 4.81 38.26 -0.83
N LYS A 198 3.77 38.89 -0.26
CA LYS A 198 2.89 38.26 0.74
C LYS A 198 2.36 36.95 0.15
N ARG A 199 2.87 35.82 0.64
CA ARG A 199 2.43 34.50 0.17
C ARG A 199 0.98 34.31 0.62
N PRO A 200 0.10 33.76 -0.23
CA PRO A 200 -1.24 33.40 0.20
C PRO A 200 -1.14 32.40 1.36
N LYS A 201 -1.91 32.62 2.42
CA LYS A 201 -1.92 31.74 3.59
C LYS A 201 -2.48 30.38 3.18
N GLY A 202 -1.69 29.33 3.34
CA GLY A 202 -2.07 27.95 3.07
C GLY A 202 -2.49 27.20 4.33
N PHE A 203 -2.85 25.91 4.17
CA PHE A 203 -3.19 25.02 5.28
C PHE A 203 -2.09 24.93 6.35
N THR A 204 -0.82 24.95 5.95
CA THR A 204 0.33 24.91 6.87
C THR A 204 0.53 26.19 7.67
N ASP A 205 -0.08 27.30 7.25
CA ASP A 205 0.01 28.59 7.93
C ASP A 205 -1.08 28.76 9.02
N LEU A 206 -2.02 27.81 9.10
CA LEU A 206 -3.01 27.75 10.18
C LEU A 206 -2.33 27.37 11.50
N PRO A 207 -2.78 27.88 12.66
CA PRO A 207 -2.33 27.40 13.96
C PRO A 207 -2.52 25.88 14.12
N PRO A 208 -1.63 25.18 14.86
CA PRO A 208 -1.72 23.73 15.09
C PRO A 208 -3.08 23.28 15.63
N GLU A 209 -3.73 24.07 16.48
CA GLU A 209 -5.04 23.76 17.06
C GLU A 209 -6.14 23.64 15.99
N LEU A 210 -6.14 24.55 15.01
CA LEU A 210 -7.10 24.49 13.90
C LEU A 210 -6.78 23.32 12.97
N ARG A 211 -5.50 23.00 12.76
CA ARG A 211 -5.11 21.81 11.98
C ARG A 211 -5.56 20.52 12.65
N ASN A 212 -5.40 20.39 13.97
CA ASN A 212 -5.88 19.25 14.74
C ASN A 212 -7.40 19.10 14.64
N THR A 213 -8.13 20.21 14.70
CA THR A 213 -9.58 20.21 14.50
C THR A 213 -9.94 19.69 13.10
N ILE A 214 -9.23 20.13 12.05
CA ILE A 214 -9.44 19.65 10.67
C ILE A 214 -9.08 18.16 10.55
N TYR A 215 -7.98 17.72 11.14
CA TYR A 215 -7.59 16.30 11.17
C TYR A 215 -8.64 15.46 11.89
N GLY A 216 -9.22 15.94 13.00
CA GLY A 216 -10.33 15.28 13.67
C GLY A 216 -11.53 15.08 12.74
N TYR A 217 -11.95 16.09 12.00
CA TYR A 217 -13.04 15.96 11.03
C TYR A 217 -12.69 15.03 9.85
N LEU A 218 -11.43 14.99 9.43
CA LEU A 218 -11.01 14.22 8.26
C LEU A 218 -10.74 12.74 8.57
N PHE A 219 -10.10 12.50 9.72
CA PHE A 219 -9.59 11.19 10.11
C PHE A 219 -10.46 10.51 11.15
N ALA A 220 -10.94 11.23 12.17
CA ALA A 220 -11.65 10.61 13.29
C ALA A 220 -13.09 10.29 12.89
N ARG A 221 -13.43 9.01 12.94
CA ARG A 221 -14.79 8.54 12.68
C ARG A 221 -15.56 8.60 13.99
N LYS A 222 -16.49 9.56 14.07
CA LYS A 222 -17.36 9.75 15.25
C LYS A 222 -18.40 8.62 15.40
N ASP A 223 -18.75 7.96 14.30
CA ASP A 223 -19.71 6.88 14.31
C ASP A 223 -19.05 5.58 14.79
N LYS A 224 -19.56 5.02 15.89
CA LYS A 224 -19.08 3.77 16.50
C LYS A 224 -19.14 2.56 15.54
N ASP A 225 -20.02 2.63 14.54
CA ASP A 225 -20.18 1.58 13.53
C ASP A 225 -19.23 1.74 12.34
N GLN A 226 -18.63 2.92 12.15
CA GLN A 226 -17.67 3.19 11.07
C GLN A 226 -16.26 2.76 11.46
N ARG A 227 -16.05 1.44 11.54
CA ARG A 227 -14.71 0.87 11.74
C ARG A 227 -13.87 1.01 10.47
N LEU A 228 -12.60 1.37 10.62
CA LEU A 228 -11.66 1.40 9.49
C LEU A 228 -11.27 -0.04 9.13
N ARG A 229 -11.54 -0.42 7.88
CA ARG A 229 -11.11 -1.68 7.29
C ARG A 229 -10.02 -1.41 6.25
N ILE A 230 -9.10 -2.34 6.15
CA ILE A 230 -8.13 -2.35 5.05
C ILE A 230 -8.90 -2.68 3.76
N PRO A 231 -8.79 -1.85 2.71
CA PRO A 231 -9.55 -2.07 1.48
C PRO A 231 -9.09 -3.36 0.80
N VAL A 232 -10.05 -4.23 0.46
CA VAL A 232 -9.81 -5.56 -0.14
C VAL A 232 -9.43 -5.45 -1.62
N SER A 233 -9.99 -4.47 -2.32
CA SER A 233 -9.79 -4.28 -3.75
C SER A 233 -9.71 -2.80 -4.10
N ARG A 234 -8.99 -2.47 -5.18
CA ARG A 234 -8.99 -1.12 -5.79
C ARG A 234 -10.40 -0.67 -6.18
N ARG A 235 -11.32 -1.59 -6.43
CA ARG A 235 -12.74 -1.26 -6.72
C ARG A 235 -13.54 -0.95 -5.46
N SER A 236 -13.04 -1.36 -4.30
CA SER A 236 -13.55 -1.00 -2.97
C SER A 236 -12.89 0.29 -2.43
N SER A 237 -12.32 1.13 -3.33
CA SER A 237 -11.61 2.38 -3.00
C SER A 237 -12.49 3.51 -2.47
N ALA A 238 -13.79 3.27 -2.27
CA ALA A 238 -14.65 4.21 -1.54
C ALA A 238 -14.31 4.27 -0.04
N GLY A 239 -13.47 3.36 0.45
CA GLY A 239 -13.05 3.30 1.86
C GLY A 239 -12.34 4.58 2.33
N ALA A 240 -12.78 5.09 3.48
CA ALA A 240 -12.21 6.24 4.18
C ALA A 240 -10.68 6.17 4.34
N LEU A 241 -10.14 4.97 4.63
CA LEU A 241 -8.71 4.77 4.89
C LEU A 241 -7.83 5.16 3.70
N ALA A 242 -8.27 4.90 2.46
CA ALA A 242 -7.49 5.24 1.26
C ALA A 242 -7.36 6.76 1.09
N LYS A 243 -8.45 7.51 1.33
CA LYS A 243 -8.46 8.98 1.30
C LYS A 243 -7.59 9.56 2.40
N SER A 244 -7.70 9.02 3.62
CA SER A 244 -6.87 9.43 4.75
C SER A 244 -5.38 9.18 4.48
N ALA A 245 -5.03 8.02 3.93
CA ALA A 245 -3.64 7.69 3.57
C ALA A 245 -3.10 8.59 2.44
N GLN A 246 -3.93 8.94 1.44
CA GLN A 246 -3.54 9.90 0.41
C GLN A 246 -3.25 11.28 0.99
N PHE A 247 -4.06 11.74 1.94
CA PHE A 247 -3.83 13.03 2.60
C PHE A 247 -2.56 13.03 3.46
N LEU A 248 -2.30 11.96 4.23
CA LEU A 248 -1.06 11.81 4.99
C LEU A 248 0.21 11.82 4.11
N ARG A 249 0.11 11.39 2.85
CA ARG A 249 1.24 11.41 1.90
C ARG A 249 1.57 12.79 1.33
N THR A 250 0.75 13.81 1.58
CA THR A 250 0.93 15.14 0.97
C THR A 250 2.18 15.87 1.47
N CYS A 251 2.39 15.93 2.78
CA CYS A 251 3.57 16.56 3.37
C CYS A 251 3.92 15.98 4.75
N LYS A 252 5.19 16.15 5.15
CA LYS A 252 5.72 15.64 6.44
C LYS A 252 4.99 16.21 7.65
N LEU A 253 4.58 17.47 7.59
CA LEU A 253 3.85 18.13 8.68
C LEU A 253 2.48 17.45 8.90
N VAL A 254 1.71 17.26 7.83
CA VAL A 254 0.42 16.56 7.87
C VAL A 254 0.60 15.11 8.32
N HIS A 255 1.65 14.43 7.85
CA HIS A 255 1.97 13.07 8.28
C HIS A 255 2.16 13.00 9.81
N ASN A 256 3.07 13.83 10.34
CA ASN A 256 3.46 13.76 11.75
C ASN A 256 2.32 14.14 12.70
N GLU A 257 1.52 15.16 12.35
CA GLU A 257 0.39 15.59 13.17
C GLU A 257 -0.83 14.67 12.99
N GLY A 258 -1.08 14.23 11.77
CA GLY A 258 -2.28 13.49 11.41
C GLY A 258 -2.25 12.00 11.77
N CYS A 259 -1.06 11.38 11.82
CA CYS A 259 -0.94 9.95 12.12
C CYS A 259 -1.45 9.59 13.52
N SER A 260 -1.18 10.42 14.53
CA SER A 260 -1.66 10.18 15.89
C SER A 260 -3.19 10.19 15.98
N ILE A 261 -3.85 11.07 15.24
CA ILE A 261 -5.31 11.17 15.18
C ILE A 261 -5.90 10.00 14.37
N LEU A 262 -5.35 9.72 13.18
CA LEU A 262 -5.84 8.62 12.34
C LEU A 262 -5.75 7.27 13.05
N TYR A 263 -4.61 6.96 13.65
CA TYR A 263 -4.38 5.66 14.30
C TYR A 263 -4.89 5.60 15.74
N GLY A 264 -4.94 6.76 16.42
CA GLY A 264 -5.30 6.85 17.84
C GLY A 264 -6.78 6.91 18.12
N GLU A 265 -7.54 7.65 17.32
CA GLU A 265 -8.97 7.87 17.60
C GLU A 265 -9.88 6.85 16.91
N ASN A 266 -9.38 6.17 15.88
CA ASN A 266 -10.18 5.22 15.11
C ASN A 266 -10.05 3.78 15.62
N THR A 267 -11.15 3.03 15.49
CA THR A 267 -11.12 1.58 15.65
C THR A 267 -10.77 0.89 14.33
N PHE A 268 -9.69 0.11 14.32
CA PHE A 268 -9.28 -0.70 13.16
C PHE A 268 -9.87 -2.09 13.24
N SER A 269 -10.46 -2.57 12.14
CA SER A 269 -11.04 -3.90 12.04
C SER A 269 -10.25 -4.74 11.03
N PHE A 270 -9.54 -5.74 11.54
CA PHE A 270 -8.74 -6.66 10.73
C PHE A 270 -9.51 -7.95 10.47
N HIS A 271 -9.58 -8.32 9.19
CA HIS A 271 -10.31 -9.47 8.69
C HIS A 271 -9.43 -10.24 7.72
N ARG A 272 -9.71 -11.54 7.59
CA ARG A 272 -9.17 -12.33 6.49
C ARG A 272 -9.75 -11.82 5.16
N HIS A 273 -8.88 -11.60 4.18
CA HIS A 273 -9.27 -11.32 2.80
C HIS A 273 -9.40 -12.64 2.04
N TYR A 274 -10.62 -12.95 1.58
CA TYR A 274 -10.91 -14.19 0.83
C TYR A 274 -10.62 -14.09 -0.67
N ASP A 275 -10.38 -12.87 -1.16
CA ASP A 275 -10.00 -12.65 -2.55
C ASP A 275 -8.64 -13.32 -2.82
N THR A 276 -8.48 -13.82 -4.05
CA THR A 276 -7.22 -14.41 -4.50
C THR A 276 -6.44 -13.39 -5.32
N ARG A 277 -5.11 -13.40 -5.16
CA ARG A 277 -4.17 -12.57 -5.92
C ARG A 277 -2.99 -13.45 -6.32
N GLY A 278 -2.64 -13.41 -7.59
CA GLY A 278 -1.49 -14.12 -8.12
C GLY A 278 -1.07 -13.51 -9.45
N PRO A 279 0.20 -13.67 -9.84
CA PRO A 279 0.62 -13.30 -11.17
C PRO A 279 -0.06 -14.18 -12.22
N PHE A 280 -0.20 -13.68 -13.45
CA PHE A 280 -0.94 -14.38 -14.51
C PHE A 280 -0.31 -15.72 -14.94
N TRP A 281 0.94 -16.00 -14.54
CA TRP A 281 1.64 -17.26 -14.81
C TRP A 281 1.46 -18.31 -13.71
N GLU A 282 0.89 -17.97 -12.55
CA GLU A 282 0.52 -18.96 -11.54
C GLU A 282 -0.80 -19.62 -11.94
N VAL A 283 -0.80 -20.96 -12.02
CA VAL A 283 -1.99 -21.75 -12.41
C VAL A 283 -3.10 -21.63 -11.37
N VAL A 284 -2.74 -21.54 -10.10
CA VAL A 284 -3.67 -21.46 -8.97
C VAL A 284 -3.38 -20.16 -8.23
N PRO A 285 -4.26 -19.14 -8.34
CA PRO A 285 -4.07 -17.90 -7.61
C PRO A 285 -4.20 -18.18 -6.11
N LYS A 286 -3.30 -17.59 -5.32
CA LYS A 286 -3.27 -17.78 -3.86
C LYS A 286 -4.22 -16.81 -3.18
N GLU A 287 -4.83 -17.24 -2.07
CA GLU A 287 -5.65 -16.36 -1.23
C GLU A 287 -4.77 -15.26 -0.60
N ILE A 288 -5.28 -14.03 -0.52
CA ILE A 288 -4.57 -12.93 0.15
C ILE A 288 -4.49 -13.17 1.67
N GLY A 289 -5.56 -13.69 2.28
CA GLY A 289 -5.60 -13.99 3.71
C GLY A 289 -5.36 -12.74 4.58
N TYR A 290 -4.36 -12.80 5.46
CA TYR A 290 -3.95 -11.65 6.29
C TYR A 290 -2.77 -10.85 5.72
N GLN A 291 -2.35 -11.13 4.48
CA GLN A 291 -1.18 -10.49 3.87
C GLN A 291 -1.33 -8.97 3.76
N ASP A 292 -2.49 -8.46 3.35
CA ASP A 292 -2.73 -7.01 3.27
C ASP A 292 -2.73 -6.37 4.67
N VAL A 293 -3.15 -7.10 5.72
CA VAL A 293 -3.05 -6.66 7.12
C VAL A 293 -1.59 -6.57 7.55
N LEU A 294 -0.79 -7.60 7.26
CA LEU A 294 0.63 -7.59 7.55
C LEU A 294 1.34 -6.44 6.84
N HIS A 295 1.03 -6.25 5.55
CA HIS A 295 1.58 -5.17 4.76
C HIS A 295 1.21 -3.80 5.34
N PHE A 296 -0.04 -3.60 5.75
CA PHE A 296 -0.46 -2.38 6.43
C PHE A 296 0.35 -2.15 7.71
N LEU A 297 0.46 -3.14 8.60
CA LEU A 297 1.20 -3.01 9.85
C LEU A 297 2.69 -2.71 9.61
N LYS A 298 3.32 -3.36 8.62
CA LYS A 298 4.70 -3.06 8.22
C LYS A 298 4.84 -1.65 7.62
N MET A 299 3.88 -1.23 6.79
CA MET A 299 3.91 0.06 6.10
C MET A 299 3.77 1.25 7.06
N ILE A 300 2.86 1.16 8.04
CA ILE A 300 2.70 2.25 9.02
C ILE A 300 3.93 2.39 9.92
N GLY A 301 4.65 1.30 10.16
CA GLY A 301 5.89 1.28 10.93
C GLY A 301 5.69 1.29 12.44
N PRO A 302 6.75 1.01 13.22
CA PRO A 302 6.68 0.77 14.66
C PRO A 302 6.22 1.99 15.46
N GLU A 303 6.56 3.20 15.03
CA GLU A 303 6.13 4.44 15.68
C GLU A 303 4.60 4.58 15.61
N ASN A 304 4.02 4.35 14.44
CA ASN A 304 2.58 4.49 14.24
C ASN A 304 1.78 3.33 14.85
N ILE A 305 2.38 2.14 14.97
CA ILE A 305 1.77 1.01 15.69
C ILE A 305 1.48 1.37 17.14
N GLN A 306 2.33 2.19 17.78
CA GLN A 306 2.09 2.63 19.16
C GLN A 306 0.86 3.53 19.30
N TYR A 307 0.42 4.18 18.22
CA TYR A 307 -0.79 5.00 18.24
C TYR A 307 -2.06 4.17 18.17
N LEU A 308 -2.02 2.92 17.70
CA LEU A 308 -3.20 2.06 17.65
C LEU A 308 -3.76 1.88 19.07
N ARG A 309 -4.97 2.38 19.32
CA ARG A 309 -5.67 2.23 20.61
C ARG A 309 -6.67 1.09 20.57
N ASP A 310 -7.57 1.11 19.60
CA ASP A 310 -8.69 0.19 19.56
C ASP A 310 -8.64 -0.68 18.31
N ILE A 311 -8.55 -2.00 18.52
CA ILE A 311 -8.49 -2.98 17.44
C ILE A 311 -9.62 -3.99 17.59
N LYS A 312 -10.27 -4.30 16.48
CA LYS A 312 -11.12 -5.48 16.31
C LYS A 312 -10.41 -6.47 15.41
N TRP A 313 -10.21 -7.69 15.90
CA TRP A 313 -9.64 -8.77 15.12
C TRP A 313 -10.66 -9.86 14.87
N VAL A 314 -10.78 -10.30 13.62
CA VAL A 314 -11.60 -11.44 13.21
C VAL A 314 -10.67 -12.54 12.74
N PHE A 315 -10.57 -13.60 13.52
CA PHE A 315 -9.81 -14.81 13.20
C PHE A 315 -10.72 -15.77 12.44
N ASP A 316 -10.42 -16.09 11.18
CA ASP A 316 -11.28 -16.97 10.39
C ASP A 316 -10.47 -17.92 9.50
N ASP A 317 -11.03 -19.10 9.24
CA ASP A 317 -10.37 -20.13 8.44
C ASP A 317 -10.42 -19.78 6.95
N ALA A 318 -9.43 -20.25 6.20
CA ALA A 318 -9.47 -20.16 4.74
C ALA A 318 -10.63 -20.96 4.15
N HIS A 319 -11.28 -20.42 3.12
CA HIS A 319 -12.33 -21.10 2.39
C HIS A 319 -11.72 -22.20 1.50
N PRO A 320 -12.30 -23.42 1.43
CA PRO A 320 -11.74 -24.50 0.60
C PRO A 320 -11.75 -24.15 -0.89
N ARG A 321 -12.74 -23.35 -1.31
CA ARG A 321 -12.90 -22.85 -2.67
C ARG A 321 -11.71 -21.98 -3.10
N ASP A 322 -11.22 -21.13 -2.20
CA ASP A 322 -10.19 -20.13 -2.51
C ASP A 322 -8.77 -20.65 -2.20
N THR A 323 -8.67 -21.79 -1.51
CA THR A 323 -7.40 -22.43 -1.16
C THR A 323 -7.35 -23.91 -1.56
N PRO A 324 -7.48 -24.24 -2.86
CA PRO A 324 -7.46 -25.63 -3.32
C PRO A 324 -6.11 -26.31 -3.10
N TYR A 325 -5.02 -25.55 -3.02
CA TYR A 325 -3.65 -26.03 -2.79
C TYR A 325 -3.41 -26.58 -1.37
N HIS A 326 -4.31 -26.34 -0.41
CA HIS A 326 -4.22 -26.95 0.90
C HIS A 326 -4.86 -28.35 0.90
N GLY A 327 -4.03 -29.39 1.08
CA GLY A 327 -4.52 -30.77 1.10
C GLY A 327 -5.39 -31.14 2.31
N SER A 328 -5.41 -30.34 3.38
CA SER A 328 -6.18 -30.63 4.59
C SER A 328 -6.94 -29.41 5.11
N ASN A 329 -8.04 -29.64 5.82
CA ASN A 329 -8.76 -28.58 6.51
C ASN A 329 -7.95 -27.98 7.67
N GLU A 330 -7.04 -28.75 8.26
CA GLU A 330 -6.18 -28.26 9.34
C GLU A 330 -5.21 -27.18 8.84
N LYS A 331 -4.60 -27.38 7.66
CA LYS A 331 -3.71 -26.38 7.04
C LYS A 331 -4.42 -25.06 6.69
N ARG A 332 -5.75 -25.09 6.54
CA ARG A 332 -6.58 -23.90 6.27
C ARG A 332 -6.95 -23.11 7.52
N ARG A 333 -6.67 -23.65 8.72
CA ARG A 333 -7.00 -22.95 9.95
C ARG A 333 -6.15 -21.70 10.09
N TYR A 334 -6.74 -20.63 10.58
CA TYR A 334 -5.99 -19.39 10.86
C TYR A 334 -4.82 -19.60 11.82
N LEU A 335 -4.86 -20.64 12.67
CA LEU A 335 -3.75 -21.01 13.56
C LEU A 335 -2.44 -21.28 12.82
N ASN A 336 -2.54 -21.74 11.58
CA ASN A 336 -1.41 -22.11 10.72
C ASN A 336 -1.08 -21.01 9.69
N ASP A 337 -1.74 -19.85 9.78
CA ASP A 337 -1.50 -18.74 8.86
C ASP A 337 -0.28 -17.93 9.30
N GLU A 338 0.81 -18.04 8.55
CA GLU A 338 2.09 -17.40 8.86
C GLU A 338 2.02 -15.86 8.81
N TYR A 339 1.17 -15.30 7.95
CA TYR A 339 0.96 -13.86 7.89
C TYR A 339 0.25 -13.36 9.14
N LEU A 340 -0.76 -14.11 9.61
CA LEU A 340 -1.46 -13.80 10.85
C LEU A 340 -0.51 -13.84 12.06
N LEU A 341 0.31 -14.88 12.18
CA LEU A 341 1.26 -14.99 13.29
C LEU A 341 2.25 -13.82 13.29
N ASN A 342 2.71 -13.39 12.12
CA ASN A 342 3.55 -12.20 11.99
C ASN A 342 2.83 -10.90 12.36
N CYS A 343 1.55 -10.75 12.01
CA CYS A 343 0.76 -9.62 12.47
C CYS A 343 0.69 -9.55 14.00
N LEU A 344 0.46 -10.69 14.66
CA LEU A 344 0.42 -10.77 16.13
C LEU A 344 1.78 -10.43 16.74
N ARG A 345 2.88 -10.85 16.11
CA ARG A 345 4.24 -10.49 16.52
C ARG A 345 4.47 -8.99 16.49
N ILE A 346 4.05 -8.32 15.42
CA ILE A 346 4.14 -6.85 15.31
C ILE A 346 3.26 -6.15 16.36
N LEU A 347 2.06 -6.69 16.61
CA LEU A 347 1.13 -6.12 17.59
C LEU A 347 1.58 -6.30 19.05
N ARG A 348 2.56 -7.14 19.34
CA ARG A 348 3.15 -7.26 20.69
C ARG A 348 3.62 -5.91 21.23
N ASP A 349 4.19 -5.09 20.35
CA ASP A 349 4.79 -3.80 20.72
C ASP A 349 3.76 -2.64 20.69
N ALA A 350 2.49 -2.94 20.39
CA ALA A 350 1.42 -1.96 20.34
C ALA A 350 0.88 -1.60 21.74
N LYS A 351 0.57 -0.32 21.94
CA LYS A 351 0.01 0.21 23.19
C LYS A 351 -1.51 0.26 23.13
N LEU A 352 -2.14 -0.90 22.93
CA LEU A 352 -3.59 -1.02 22.77
C LEU A 352 -4.35 -0.61 24.04
N ARG A 353 -5.43 0.14 23.88
CA ARG A 353 -6.44 0.38 24.91
C ARG A 353 -7.40 -0.81 24.94
N LYS A 354 -8.05 -1.10 23.81
CA LYS A 354 -9.02 -2.18 23.70
C LYS A 354 -8.70 -3.11 22.53
N ILE A 355 -8.72 -4.41 22.79
CA ILE A 355 -8.71 -5.43 21.74
C ILE A 355 -9.98 -6.26 21.81
N SER A 356 -10.73 -6.27 20.70
CA SER A 356 -11.96 -7.03 20.54
C SER A 356 -11.73 -8.18 19.57
N MET A 357 -11.82 -9.41 20.04
CA MET A 357 -11.50 -10.60 19.26
C MET A 357 -12.76 -11.39 18.92
N PHE A 358 -12.86 -11.77 17.66
CA PHE A 358 -13.85 -12.72 17.17
C PHE A 358 -13.09 -13.97 16.70
N PHE A 359 -13.43 -15.11 17.26
CA PHE A 359 -12.92 -16.40 16.81
C PHE A 359 -13.97 -17.02 15.89
N GLY A 360 -13.62 -17.20 14.63
CA GLY A 360 -14.42 -17.84 13.60
C GLY A 360 -13.90 -19.24 13.29
N GLY A 361 -14.12 -19.69 12.06
CA GLY A 361 -13.66 -20.99 11.59
C GLY A 361 -14.53 -22.17 12.01
N ARG A 362 -14.11 -23.36 11.54
CA ARG A 362 -14.89 -24.60 11.68
C ARG A 362 -14.63 -25.29 13.00
N ARG A 363 -13.40 -25.23 13.51
CA ARG A 363 -12.97 -25.86 14.76
C ARG A 363 -12.84 -24.82 15.87
N GLN A 364 -13.21 -25.23 17.07
CA GLN A 364 -13.01 -24.43 18.28
C GLN A 364 -11.52 -24.32 18.60
N LEU A 365 -11.06 -23.13 19.00
CA LEU A 365 -9.73 -22.90 19.56
C LEU A 365 -9.61 -23.60 20.92
N GLN A 366 -8.70 -24.56 21.00
CA GLN A 366 -8.46 -25.38 22.19
C GLN A 366 -7.22 -24.91 22.94
N ARG A 367 -7.11 -25.30 24.22
CA ARG A 367 -5.93 -25.02 25.04
C ARG A 367 -4.65 -25.68 24.51
N SER A 368 -4.79 -26.73 23.69
CA SER A 368 -3.67 -27.40 23.01
C SER A 368 -3.08 -26.59 21.86
N ASP A 369 -3.76 -25.52 21.39
CA ASP A 369 -3.30 -24.66 20.30
C ASP A 369 -2.24 -23.66 20.81
N ILE A 370 -1.20 -24.21 21.45
CA ILE A 370 -0.22 -23.50 22.28
C ILE A 370 0.52 -22.43 21.48
N LYS A 371 0.95 -22.73 20.25
CA LYS A 371 1.69 -21.80 19.39
C LYS A 371 0.90 -20.51 19.16
N PHE A 372 -0.33 -20.62 18.69
CA PHE A 372 -1.18 -19.45 18.42
C PHE A 372 -1.55 -18.70 19.71
N LEU A 373 -1.91 -19.42 20.78
CA LEU A 373 -2.21 -18.81 22.08
C LEU A 373 -0.99 -18.07 22.67
N GLY A 374 0.22 -18.58 22.45
CA GLY A 374 1.47 -17.96 22.86
C GLY A 374 1.74 -16.62 22.17
N TYR A 375 1.44 -16.50 20.86
CA TYR A 375 1.52 -15.22 20.16
C TYR A 375 0.43 -14.24 20.62
N LEU A 376 -0.80 -14.71 20.83
CA LEU A 376 -1.86 -13.84 21.33
C LEU A 376 -1.57 -13.33 22.75
N GLU A 377 -1.05 -14.19 23.63
CA GLU A 377 -0.69 -13.81 24.99
C GLU A 377 0.33 -12.66 25.05
N GLN A 378 1.21 -12.55 24.06
CA GLN A 378 2.20 -11.47 23.99
C GLN A 378 1.55 -10.11 23.71
N VAL A 379 0.39 -10.08 23.04
CA VAL A 379 -0.34 -8.85 22.77
C VAL A 379 -1.05 -8.38 24.04
N LYS A 380 -0.66 -7.20 24.55
CA LYS A 380 -1.20 -6.63 25.79
C LYS A 380 -2.16 -5.47 25.53
N ALA A 381 -3.30 -5.47 26.20
CA ALA A 381 -4.29 -4.39 26.16
C ALA A 381 -4.87 -4.10 27.55
N ASP A 382 -5.48 -2.92 27.74
CA ASP A 382 -6.16 -2.59 29.00
C ASP A 382 -7.49 -3.35 29.12
N ASP A 383 -8.23 -3.45 28.01
CA ASP A 383 -9.46 -4.22 27.91
C ASP A 383 -9.40 -5.25 26.78
N VAL A 384 -9.76 -6.49 27.11
CA VAL A 384 -9.75 -7.63 26.21
C VAL A 384 -11.17 -8.20 26.16
N VAL A 385 -11.81 -8.09 25.00
CA VAL A 385 -13.23 -8.42 24.82
C VAL A 385 -13.40 -9.51 23.77
N GLN A 386 -14.19 -10.54 24.07
CA GLN A 386 -14.65 -11.49 23.06
C GLN A 386 -15.92 -10.96 22.41
N ILE A 387 -15.93 -10.94 21.09
CA ILE A 387 -17.12 -10.65 20.30
C ILE A 387 -17.85 -11.98 20.09
N PRO A 388 -19.10 -12.12 20.55
CA PRO A 388 -19.85 -13.36 20.35
C PRO A 388 -20.18 -13.57 18.88
N ASP A 389 -20.39 -14.82 18.51
CA ASP A 389 -20.91 -15.18 17.20
C ASP A 389 -22.41 -14.88 17.13
N GLN A 390 -22.76 -13.90 16.29
CA GLN A 390 -24.15 -13.49 16.09
C GLN A 390 -24.97 -14.55 15.35
N TYR A 391 -24.31 -15.41 14.56
CA TYR A 391 -24.99 -16.41 13.73
C TYR A 391 -25.12 -17.75 14.44
N TYR A 392 -24.12 -18.13 15.23
CA TYR A 392 -24.11 -19.38 15.98
C TYR A 392 -24.32 -19.11 17.47
N SER A 393 -25.57 -18.85 17.84
CA SER A 393 -26.03 -18.43 19.19
C SER A 393 -25.63 -19.34 20.36
N SER A 394 -25.00 -20.51 20.15
CA SER A 394 -24.84 -21.53 21.20
C SER A 394 -23.43 -22.10 21.38
N ARG A 395 -22.44 -21.72 20.56
CA ARG A 395 -21.07 -22.27 20.71
C ARG A 395 -20.00 -21.22 20.54
N ASP A 396 -19.40 -20.83 21.67
CA ASP A 396 -18.14 -20.09 21.68
C ASP A 396 -17.08 -20.86 20.90
N LYS A 397 -16.50 -20.20 19.90
CA LYS A 397 -15.43 -20.75 19.05
C LYS A 397 -14.07 -20.77 19.74
N ILE A 398 -14.01 -20.37 21.00
CA ILE A 398 -12.89 -20.63 21.89
C ILE A 398 -13.37 -21.49 23.06
N SER A 399 -12.53 -22.42 23.50
CA SER A 399 -12.83 -23.24 24.66
C SER A 399 -13.12 -22.36 25.90
N PRO A 400 -14.22 -22.60 26.64
CA PRO A 400 -14.54 -21.86 27.87
C PRO A 400 -13.42 -21.91 28.92
N LEU A 401 -12.55 -22.91 28.87
CA LEU A 401 -11.38 -23.03 29.75
C LEU A 401 -10.16 -22.24 29.25
N ALA A 402 -10.07 -21.99 27.94
CA ALA A 402 -8.95 -21.27 27.33
C ALA A 402 -9.17 -19.74 27.40
N TRP A 403 -10.40 -19.28 27.18
CA TRP A 403 -10.70 -17.84 27.10
C TRP A 403 -10.39 -17.04 28.37
N PRO A 404 -10.86 -17.42 29.58
CA PRO A 404 -10.56 -16.65 30.79
C PRO A 404 -9.06 -16.51 31.02
N ARG A 405 -8.32 -17.61 30.83
CA ARG A 405 -6.86 -17.62 30.97
C ARG A 405 -6.18 -16.73 29.94
N LEU A 406 -6.60 -16.79 28.68
CA LEU A 406 -6.04 -15.95 27.62
C LEU A 406 -6.34 -14.47 27.88
N ARG A 407 -7.59 -14.14 28.23
CA ARG A 407 -8.03 -12.79 28.56
C ARG A 407 -7.22 -12.21 29.71
N ASP A 408 -7.06 -12.96 30.80
CA ASP A 408 -6.31 -12.51 31.96
C ASP A 408 -4.81 -12.37 31.66
N ALA A 409 -4.25 -13.22 30.79
CA ALA A 409 -2.87 -13.10 30.34
C ALA A 409 -2.64 -11.87 29.44
N MET A 410 -3.57 -11.57 28.53
CA MET A 410 -3.49 -10.42 27.62
C MET A 410 -3.80 -9.08 28.32
N LYS A 411 -4.59 -9.10 29.39
CA LYS A 411 -4.93 -7.89 30.14
C LYS A 411 -3.71 -7.36 30.89
N ARG A 412 -3.42 -6.07 30.75
CA ARG A 412 -2.36 -5.41 31.54
C ARG A 412 -2.77 -5.33 33.00
N LYS A 413 -1.77 -5.46 33.88
CA LYS A 413 -1.96 -5.27 35.34
C LYS A 413 -2.21 -3.79 35.66
N GLU A 414 -1.42 -2.92 35.06
CA GLU A 414 -1.55 -1.47 35.16
C GLU A 414 -2.16 -0.95 33.85
N ARG A 415 -3.27 -0.21 33.96
CA ARG A 415 -3.94 0.38 32.81
C ARG A 415 -3.12 1.56 32.30
N LEU A 416 -2.91 1.61 31.00
CA LEU A 416 -2.16 2.70 30.37
C LEU A 416 -3.05 3.91 30.10
N TYR A 417 -4.34 3.68 29.84
CA TYR A 417 -5.33 4.73 29.60
C TYR A 417 -6.34 4.79 30.73
N THR A 418 -6.71 6.02 31.11
CA THR A 418 -7.86 6.26 31.98
C THR A 418 -9.15 5.98 31.22
N GLU A 419 -10.18 5.50 31.91
CA GLU A 419 -11.52 5.41 31.32
C GLU A 419 -12.00 6.84 31.03
N GLU A 420 -12.36 7.11 29.77
CA GLU A 420 -12.92 8.40 29.30
C GLU A 420 -14.40 8.53 29.61
#